data_AF-A0AB39APF4-F1
#
_entry.id   AF-A0AB39APF4-F1
#
_cell.length_a   1.000
_cell.length_b   1.000
_cell.length_c   1.000
_cell.angle_alpha   90.00
_cell.angle_beta   90.00
_cell.angle_gamma   90.00
#
_symmetry.space_group_name_H-M   'P 1'
#
loop_
_entity.id
_entity.type
_entity.pdbx_description
1 polymer ?
#
loop_
_entity_poly.entity_id
_entity_poly.type
_entity_poly.pdbx_seq_one_letter_code
_entity_poly.pdbx_strand_id
1 'polypeptide(L)'
;MFSITFRASENVNRKHFDWCIEQLDIFSEGNPLPDNQYMAWLFTKGNRLFLSSPPQQLEMLVELTDLMKQQVPVVFHSLFHDAFYFWKTVKKSGTIKKVSLLFKSSAINQLTSFISKNKRVEVNRDALSEKLEELGLLDFYLINGELNYSLLRKHFVADGPAAHRANPRMELDLACIGIDIEFKTFLYFCMDKFKYDKLIGSFDGWGAYEITKSTENTLCPYCNRNYTHTVFEGNEFKGRPELDHFLPKSIFPFFAVSLFNLIPVCHSCNHSKSDESVLDLEQGILDFSLLHPHIPEDNVEHITIFESVQPGDLTDYFMSNDSTMYQKIKLTDSALQNKKIKNSLALYKLARFQHPSPNMQGYYAKHSRDIERTLDLVKYYPQSAIESIANLIEDDTEQLQKELIKAIVSNYPEHHALGKLKQDLLTDIIDSWIIED
;
A
#
# COMPACT_ATOMS: atom_id res chain seq x y z
N MET A 1 9.24 2.89 -2.70
CA MET A 1 8.23 3.11 -3.75
C MET A 1 8.54 4.41 -4.42
N PHE A 2 8.26 4.53 -5.71
CA PHE A 2 8.50 5.74 -6.48
C PHE A 2 7.19 6.49 -6.71
N SER A 3 7.29 7.82 -6.81
CA SER A 3 6.15 8.66 -7.15
C SER A 3 5.59 8.33 -8.53
N ILE A 4 4.28 8.49 -8.70
CA ILE A 4 3.64 8.51 -10.02
C ILE A 4 3.55 9.94 -10.53
N THR A 5 3.94 10.12 -11.79
CA THR A 5 3.77 11.37 -12.53
C THR A 5 2.91 11.13 -13.77
N PHE A 6 1.93 12.01 -14.00
CA PHE A 6 1.11 12.01 -15.21
C PHE A 6 1.58 13.11 -16.17
N ARG A 7 1.74 12.74 -17.46
CA ARG A 7 1.97 13.68 -18.56
C ARG A 7 0.77 14.60 -18.70
N ALA A 8 0.99 15.90 -18.71
CA ALA A 8 -0.07 16.91 -18.84
C ALA A 8 -1.23 16.64 -17.85
N SER A 9 -0.89 16.56 -16.56
CA SER A 9 -1.79 16.16 -15.47
C SER A 9 -3.15 16.88 -15.47
N GLU A 10 -3.20 18.17 -15.79
CA GLU A 10 -4.46 18.92 -15.89
C GLU A 10 -5.40 18.35 -16.97
N ASN A 11 -4.85 17.97 -18.13
CA ASN A 11 -5.62 17.38 -19.22
C ASN A 11 -6.09 15.96 -18.87
N VAL A 12 -5.25 15.18 -18.18
CA VAL A 12 -5.60 13.85 -17.68
C VAL A 12 -6.77 13.94 -16.69
N ASN A 13 -6.66 14.85 -15.71
CA ASN A 13 -7.70 15.07 -14.70
C ASN A 13 -9.02 15.48 -15.36
N ARG A 14 -9.00 16.44 -16.28
CA ARG A 14 -10.19 16.88 -17.01
C ARG A 14 -10.84 15.74 -17.77
N LYS A 15 -10.09 15.02 -18.61
CA LYS A 15 -10.63 13.90 -19.40
C LYS A 15 -11.22 12.80 -18.52
N HIS A 16 -10.56 12.49 -17.41
CA HIS A 16 -11.06 11.52 -16.46
C HIS A 16 -12.35 11.97 -15.78
N PHE A 17 -12.41 13.23 -15.36
CA PHE A 17 -13.61 13.81 -14.79
C PHE A 17 -14.77 13.79 -15.77
N ASP A 18 -14.56 14.30 -16.99
CA ASP A 18 -15.59 14.37 -18.04
C ASP A 18 -16.11 12.96 -18.36
N TRP A 19 -15.21 11.98 -18.52
CA TRP A 19 -15.61 10.58 -18.72
C TRP A 19 -16.45 10.04 -17.56
N CYS A 20 -16.08 10.32 -16.31
CA CYS A 20 -16.85 9.86 -15.15
C CYS A 20 -18.26 10.49 -15.13
N ILE A 21 -18.41 11.77 -15.47
CA ILE A 21 -19.72 12.43 -15.57
C ILE A 21 -20.54 11.78 -16.69
N GLU A 22 -20.02 11.74 -17.90
CA GLU A 22 -20.75 11.28 -19.09
C GLU A 22 -21.10 9.80 -19.03
N GLN A 23 -20.20 8.97 -18.48
CA GLN A 23 -20.33 7.52 -18.54
C GLN A 23 -20.97 6.91 -17.30
N LEU A 24 -20.87 7.54 -16.14
CA LEU A 24 -21.42 6.98 -14.90
C LEU A 24 -22.65 7.73 -14.41
N ASP A 25 -22.73 9.04 -14.67
CA ASP A 25 -23.86 9.91 -14.36
C ASP A 25 -24.45 9.68 -12.95
N ILE A 26 -23.56 9.59 -11.95
CA ILE A 26 -23.93 9.09 -10.60
C ILE A 26 -24.73 10.14 -9.81
N PHE A 27 -24.38 11.42 -10.00
CA PHE A 27 -24.79 12.54 -9.14
C PHE A 27 -25.62 13.60 -9.88
N SER A 28 -26.09 13.31 -11.09
CA SER A 28 -26.97 14.20 -11.86
C SER A 28 -28.36 14.29 -11.27
N GLU A 29 -28.88 13.17 -10.78
CA GLU A 29 -30.11 13.07 -10.01
C GLU A 29 -29.83 13.30 -8.52
N GLY A 30 -30.85 13.74 -7.77
CA GLY A 30 -30.75 13.89 -6.31
C GLY A 30 -30.51 12.56 -5.59
N ASN A 31 -30.13 12.62 -4.30
CA ASN A 31 -29.94 11.42 -3.49
C ASN A 31 -31.20 10.52 -3.50
N PRO A 32 -31.14 9.29 -4.06
CA PRO A 32 -32.32 8.43 -4.18
C PRO A 32 -32.75 7.83 -2.84
N LEU A 33 -31.92 7.92 -1.81
CA LEU A 33 -32.17 7.42 -0.46
C LEU A 33 -31.82 8.52 0.57
N PRO A 34 -32.65 9.58 0.67
CA PRO A 34 -32.38 10.74 1.53
C PRO A 34 -32.31 10.38 3.02
N ASP A 35 -33.07 9.38 3.46
CA ASP A 35 -33.08 8.92 4.85
C ASP A 35 -31.86 8.05 5.21
N ASN A 36 -31.09 7.60 4.22
CA ASN A 36 -29.86 6.86 4.46
C ASN A 36 -28.70 7.84 4.61
N GLN A 37 -28.18 7.98 5.83
CA GLN A 37 -27.09 8.92 6.15
C GLN A 37 -25.80 8.68 5.34
N TYR A 38 -25.46 7.43 5.00
CA TYR A 38 -24.26 7.11 4.21
C TYR A 38 -24.45 7.52 2.75
N MET A 39 -25.67 7.42 2.25
CA MET A 39 -26.05 7.95 0.94
C MET A 39 -26.05 9.47 0.96
N ALA A 40 -26.58 10.11 2.01
CA ALA A 40 -26.51 11.56 2.17
C ALA A 40 -25.04 12.04 2.17
N TRP A 41 -24.17 11.38 2.93
CA TRP A 41 -22.73 11.63 2.93
C TRP A 41 -22.13 11.50 1.52
N LEU A 42 -22.40 10.40 0.80
CA LEU A 42 -21.89 10.18 -0.55
C LEU A 42 -22.27 11.31 -1.51
N PHE A 43 -23.53 11.73 -1.49
CA PHE A 43 -24.04 12.79 -2.35
C PHE A 43 -23.53 14.18 -1.95
N THR A 44 -23.10 14.40 -0.70
CA THR A 44 -22.38 15.63 -0.32
C THR A 44 -20.97 15.70 -0.91
N LYS A 45 -20.33 14.54 -1.18
CA LYS A 45 -19.03 14.49 -1.85
C LYS A 45 -19.16 14.67 -3.35
N GLY A 46 -20.16 14.03 -3.95
CA GLY A 46 -20.47 14.14 -5.36
C GLY A 46 -19.25 13.87 -6.24
N ASN A 47 -19.09 14.67 -7.29
CA ASN A 47 -18.04 14.47 -8.30
C ASN A 47 -16.61 14.67 -7.76
N ARG A 48 -16.43 15.20 -6.54
CA ARG A 48 -15.10 15.32 -5.90
C ARG A 48 -14.43 13.96 -5.71
N LEU A 49 -15.20 12.86 -5.67
CA LEU A 49 -14.69 11.50 -5.54
C LEU A 49 -13.82 11.06 -6.73
N PHE A 50 -14.06 11.59 -7.94
CA PHE A 50 -13.38 11.14 -9.15
C PHE A 50 -11.91 11.59 -9.22
N LEU A 51 -11.59 12.71 -8.58
CA LEU A 51 -10.26 13.32 -8.58
C LEU A 51 -9.74 13.60 -7.16
N SER A 52 -10.27 12.91 -6.15
CA SER A 52 -9.84 13.10 -4.77
C SER A 52 -8.39 12.65 -4.58
N SER A 53 -7.54 13.56 -4.12
CA SER A 53 -6.14 13.24 -3.77
C SER A 53 -6.07 12.29 -2.57
N PRO A 54 -4.96 11.58 -2.33
CA PRO A 54 -4.88 10.64 -1.20
C PRO A 54 -5.19 11.28 0.17
N PRO A 55 -4.73 12.51 0.49
CA PRO A 55 -5.16 13.21 1.72
C PRO A 55 -6.66 13.49 1.77
N GLN A 56 -7.28 13.88 0.65
CA GLN A 56 -8.73 14.09 0.57
C GLN A 56 -9.51 12.78 0.71
N GLN A 57 -8.97 11.67 0.21
CA GLN A 57 -9.55 10.35 0.40
C GLN A 57 -9.50 9.95 1.88
N LEU A 58 -8.39 10.20 2.58
CA LEU A 58 -8.29 9.99 4.02
C LEU A 58 -9.30 10.85 4.78
N GLU A 59 -9.43 12.15 4.46
CA GLU A 59 -10.44 13.04 5.06
C GLU A 59 -11.86 12.48 4.89
N MET A 60 -12.22 12.08 3.67
CA MET A 60 -13.52 11.45 3.39
C MET A 60 -13.73 10.16 4.19
N LEU A 61 -12.68 9.35 4.35
CA LEU A 61 -12.75 8.14 5.16
C LEU A 61 -12.92 8.45 6.64
N VAL A 62 -12.22 9.46 7.17
CA VAL A 62 -12.39 9.93 8.56
C VAL A 62 -13.84 10.35 8.79
N GLU A 63 -14.40 11.19 7.93
CA GLU A 63 -15.80 11.61 8.06
C GLU A 63 -16.79 10.44 8.02
N LEU A 64 -16.60 9.51 7.05
CA LEU A 64 -17.46 8.33 6.96
C LEU A 64 -17.31 7.46 8.21
N THR A 65 -16.09 7.34 8.75
CA THR A 65 -15.86 6.59 9.97
C THR A 65 -16.51 7.25 11.18
N ASP A 66 -16.50 8.58 11.27
CA ASP A 66 -17.16 9.32 12.35
C ASP A 66 -18.67 9.21 12.25
N LEU A 67 -19.24 9.22 11.05
CA LEU A 67 -20.65 8.93 10.82
C LEU A 67 -21.02 7.52 11.30
N MET A 68 -20.16 6.53 11.06
CA MET A 68 -20.36 5.18 11.59
C MET A 68 -20.26 5.15 13.12
N LYS A 69 -19.28 5.85 13.73
CA LYS A 69 -19.11 5.91 15.19
C LYS A 69 -20.38 6.43 15.86
N GLN A 70 -20.99 7.51 15.36
CA GLN A 70 -22.22 8.09 15.91
C GLN A 70 -23.39 7.10 16.04
N GLN A 71 -23.38 6.03 15.24
CA GLN A 71 -24.41 5.00 15.22
C GLN A 71 -24.11 3.81 16.15
N VAL A 72 -22.89 3.74 16.69
CA VAL A 72 -22.50 2.68 17.62
C VAL A 72 -23.09 3.00 19.01
N PRO A 73 -23.52 2.02 19.82
CA PRO A 73 -23.99 2.31 21.18
C PRO A 73 -22.95 3.08 22.01
N VAL A 74 -23.41 4.01 22.86
CA VAL A 74 -22.55 4.93 23.67
C VAL A 74 -21.49 4.17 24.48
N VAL A 75 -21.80 2.98 24.97
CA VAL A 75 -20.84 2.11 25.67
C VAL A 75 -19.55 1.87 24.87
N PHE A 76 -19.64 1.69 23.55
CA PHE A 76 -18.46 1.48 22.70
C PHE A 76 -17.65 2.78 22.53
N HIS A 77 -18.27 3.96 22.62
CA HIS A 77 -17.55 5.23 22.53
C HIS A 77 -16.61 5.41 23.71
N SER A 78 -17.05 5.07 24.92
CA SER A 78 -16.23 5.16 26.14
C SER A 78 -15.08 4.15 26.15
N LEU A 79 -15.25 3.01 25.49
CA LEU A 79 -14.27 1.91 25.51
C LEU A 79 -13.26 1.92 24.37
N PHE A 80 -13.75 2.33 23.21
CA PHE A 80 -13.01 2.26 21.98
C PHE A 80 -12.72 3.64 21.41
N HIS A 81 -13.15 4.75 22.03
CA HIS A 81 -12.76 6.13 21.68
C HIS A 81 -12.52 6.35 20.16
N ASP A 82 -11.36 6.92 19.78
CA ASP A 82 -10.89 7.07 18.40
C ASP A 82 -10.31 5.80 17.78
N ALA A 83 -10.44 4.65 18.43
CA ALA A 83 -9.87 3.37 18.00
C ALA A 83 -10.68 2.62 16.93
N PHE A 84 -11.85 3.13 16.54
CA PHE A 84 -12.48 2.70 15.29
C PHE A 84 -11.69 3.26 14.12
N TYR A 85 -11.13 2.37 13.31
CA TYR A 85 -10.35 2.80 12.15
C TYR A 85 -10.95 2.34 10.83
N PHE A 86 -11.64 1.19 10.81
CA PHE A 86 -12.06 0.64 9.53
C PHE A 86 -13.14 -0.46 9.58
N TRP A 87 -13.83 -0.70 8.47
CA TRP A 87 -14.79 -1.81 8.32
C TRP A 87 -14.24 -2.98 7.50
N LYS A 88 -14.82 -4.17 7.64
CA LYS A 88 -14.54 -5.35 6.83
C LYS A 88 -15.83 -5.88 6.24
N THR A 89 -15.78 -6.34 5.00
CA THR A 89 -16.91 -7.03 4.37
C THR A 89 -16.57 -8.51 4.14
N VAL A 90 -17.55 -9.38 4.38
CA VAL A 90 -17.47 -10.80 3.98
C VAL A 90 -18.51 -11.03 2.90
N LYS A 91 -18.03 -11.40 1.71
CA LYS A 91 -18.88 -11.68 0.55
C LYS A 91 -18.99 -13.19 0.32
N LYS A 92 -20.16 -13.66 -0.08
CA LYS A 92 -20.40 -15.04 -0.55
C LYS A 92 -21.23 -14.98 -1.82
N SER A 93 -20.69 -15.49 -2.93
CA SER A 93 -21.32 -15.47 -4.25
C SER A 93 -21.78 -14.06 -4.68
N GLY A 94 -20.93 -13.05 -4.48
CA GLY A 94 -21.21 -11.65 -4.84
C GLY A 94 -22.07 -10.88 -3.83
N THR A 95 -22.75 -11.56 -2.91
CA THR A 95 -23.56 -10.91 -1.86
C THR A 95 -22.72 -10.61 -0.61
N ILE A 96 -22.81 -9.38 -0.09
CA ILE A 96 -22.28 -9.01 1.22
C ILE A 96 -23.11 -9.69 2.31
N LYS A 97 -22.51 -10.65 3.01
CA LYS A 97 -23.17 -11.39 4.12
C LYS A 97 -22.97 -10.70 5.46
N LYS A 98 -21.78 -10.15 5.68
CA LYS A 98 -21.39 -9.53 6.95
C LYS A 98 -20.61 -8.25 6.68
N VAL A 99 -20.88 -7.23 7.49
CA VAL A 99 -20.07 -6.02 7.60
C VAL A 99 -19.66 -5.89 9.05
N SER A 100 -18.41 -5.61 9.32
CA SER A 100 -17.92 -5.50 10.70
C SER A 100 -17.00 -4.33 10.90
N LEU A 101 -17.14 -3.65 12.02
CA LEU A 101 -16.26 -2.58 12.43
C LEU A 101 -15.06 -3.16 13.16
N LEU A 102 -13.87 -2.67 12.82
CA LEU A 102 -12.61 -3.06 13.40
C LEU A 102 -12.14 -1.98 14.37
N PHE A 103 -11.82 -2.41 15.59
CA PHE A 103 -11.33 -1.52 16.66
C PHE A 103 -9.93 -1.93 17.11
N LYS A 104 -9.09 -0.93 17.44
CA LYS A 104 -7.73 -1.09 17.99
C LYS A 104 -7.54 -0.34 19.31
N SER A 105 -7.69 -1.02 20.45
CA SER A 105 -7.54 -0.39 21.77
C SER A 105 -6.59 -1.19 22.66
N SER A 106 -5.86 -0.50 23.53
CA SER A 106 -5.08 -1.15 24.60
C SER A 106 -5.96 -2.02 25.50
N ALA A 107 -7.23 -1.66 25.68
CA ALA A 107 -8.23 -2.47 26.39
C ALA A 107 -8.51 -3.80 25.67
N ILE A 108 -8.49 -3.83 24.32
CA ILE A 108 -8.63 -5.07 23.53
C ILE A 108 -7.44 -5.98 23.76
N ASN A 109 -6.22 -5.44 23.86
CA ASN A 109 -5.02 -6.23 24.17
C ASN A 109 -5.13 -6.89 25.55
N GLN A 110 -5.60 -6.14 26.55
CA GLN A 110 -5.80 -6.65 27.91
C GLN A 110 -6.89 -7.73 27.95
N LEU A 111 -8.06 -7.49 27.33
CA LEU A 111 -9.15 -8.46 27.31
C LEU A 111 -8.79 -9.71 26.51
N THR A 112 -8.07 -9.57 25.39
CA THR A 112 -7.64 -10.72 24.58
C THR A 112 -6.60 -11.56 25.33
N SER A 113 -5.66 -10.94 26.04
CA SER A 113 -4.72 -11.63 26.93
C SER A 113 -5.46 -12.40 28.02
N PHE A 114 -6.47 -11.79 28.63
CA PHE A 114 -7.33 -12.41 29.63
C PHE A 114 -8.09 -13.62 29.06
N ILE A 115 -8.82 -13.45 27.95
CA ILE A 115 -9.56 -14.54 27.27
C ILE A 115 -8.61 -15.68 26.84
N SER A 116 -7.41 -15.34 26.36
CA SER A 116 -6.43 -16.32 25.86
C SER A 116 -5.79 -17.15 26.96
N LYS A 117 -5.53 -16.55 28.13
CA LYS A 117 -5.00 -17.25 29.32
C LYS A 117 -6.05 -18.15 29.97
N ASN A 118 -7.33 -17.83 29.79
CA ASN A 118 -8.46 -18.45 30.46
C ASN A 118 -9.28 -19.40 29.57
N LYS A 119 -8.63 -20.08 28.62
CA LYS A 119 -9.27 -20.97 27.62
C LYS A 119 -9.98 -22.21 28.21
N ARG A 120 -9.84 -22.51 29.50
CA ARG A 120 -10.47 -23.65 30.19
C ARG A 120 -11.05 -23.22 31.55
N VAL A 121 -12.21 -23.77 31.90
CA VAL A 121 -12.93 -23.78 33.20
C VAL A 121 -13.97 -22.65 33.44
N GLU A 122 -15.16 -23.07 33.88
CA GLU A 122 -16.34 -22.25 34.24
C GLU A 122 -16.09 -21.18 35.31
N VAL A 123 -15.08 -21.36 36.18
CA VAL A 123 -14.63 -20.40 37.22
C VAL A 123 -14.17 -19.05 36.64
N ASN A 124 -13.84 -19.02 35.35
CA ASN A 124 -13.48 -17.77 34.66
C ASN A 124 -14.68 -16.95 34.17
N ARG A 125 -15.93 -17.43 34.32
CA ARG A 125 -17.11 -16.66 33.92
C ARG A 125 -17.33 -15.44 34.80
N ASP A 126 -17.21 -15.57 36.11
CA ASP A 126 -17.41 -14.46 37.05
C ASP A 126 -16.31 -13.40 36.90
N ALA A 127 -15.04 -13.81 36.85
CA ALA A 127 -13.92 -12.89 36.63
C ALA A 127 -13.98 -12.21 35.23
N LEU A 128 -14.53 -12.88 34.23
CA LEU A 128 -14.77 -12.28 32.91
C LEU A 128 -15.95 -11.32 32.95
N SER A 129 -17.02 -11.65 33.68
CA SER A 129 -18.17 -10.77 33.89
C SER A 129 -17.74 -9.50 34.62
N GLU A 130 -16.96 -9.61 35.70
CA GLU A 130 -16.36 -8.47 36.41
C GLU A 130 -15.49 -7.64 35.45
N LYS A 131 -14.65 -8.27 34.64
CA LYS A 131 -13.81 -7.55 33.67
C LYS A 131 -14.63 -6.87 32.58
N LEU A 132 -15.73 -7.48 32.14
CA LEU A 132 -16.66 -6.87 31.20
C LEU A 132 -17.47 -5.75 31.85
N GLU A 133 -17.80 -5.85 33.13
CA GLU A 133 -18.49 -4.83 33.91
C GLU A 133 -17.60 -3.61 34.17
N GLU A 134 -16.33 -3.81 34.53
CA GLU A 134 -15.31 -2.74 34.61
C GLU A 134 -15.18 -1.98 33.28
N LEU A 135 -15.32 -2.71 32.17
CA LEU A 135 -15.31 -2.17 30.82
C LEU A 135 -16.70 -1.73 30.36
N GLY A 136 -17.76 -1.81 31.17
CA GLY A 136 -19.12 -1.48 30.75
C GLY A 136 -19.71 -2.34 29.63
N LEU A 137 -19.03 -3.40 29.19
CA LEU A 137 -19.45 -4.31 28.11
C LEU A 137 -20.40 -5.42 28.55
N LEU A 138 -20.59 -5.63 29.85
CA LEU A 138 -21.28 -6.81 30.38
C LEU A 138 -22.68 -6.96 29.78
N ASP A 139 -23.50 -5.91 29.85
CA ASP A 139 -24.88 -5.93 29.34
C ASP A 139 -24.98 -6.30 27.86
N PHE A 140 -24.00 -5.90 27.04
CA PHE A 140 -23.98 -6.23 25.62
C PHE A 140 -23.75 -7.72 25.35
N TYR A 141 -23.02 -8.39 26.24
CA TYR A 141 -22.75 -9.81 26.14
C TYR A 141 -23.69 -10.68 26.98
N LEU A 142 -24.62 -10.10 27.74
CA LEU A 142 -25.68 -10.84 28.43
C LEU A 142 -26.82 -11.14 27.46
N ILE A 143 -27.18 -12.42 27.31
CA ILE A 143 -28.39 -12.86 26.62
C ILE A 143 -29.24 -13.65 27.62
N ASN A 144 -30.46 -13.19 27.87
CA ASN A 144 -31.36 -13.76 28.89
C ASN A 144 -30.72 -13.83 30.30
N GLY A 145 -29.89 -12.85 30.65
CA GLY A 145 -29.21 -12.79 31.94
C GLY A 145 -27.95 -13.66 32.06
N GLU A 146 -27.56 -14.38 31.00
CA GLU A 146 -26.33 -15.18 30.98
C GLU A 146 -25.30 -14.64 30.00
N LEU A 147 -24.02 -14.72 30.38
CA LEU A 147 -22.92 -14.28 29.53
C LEU A 147 -22.77 -15.17 28.28
N ASN A 148 -22.98 -14.58 27.11
CA ASN A 148 -22.81 -15.22 25.82
C ASN A 148 -21.35 -15.20 25.37
N TYR A 149 -20.62 -16.20 25.87
CA TYR A 149 -19.21 -16.40 25.55
C TYR A 149 -18.93 -16.69 24.06
N SER A 150 -19.90 -17.25 23.34
CA SER A 150 -19.76 -17.45 21.89
C SER A 150 -19.79 -16.13 21.12
N LEU A 151 -20.59 -15.17 21.55
CA LEU A 151 -20.66 -13.84 20.95
C LEU A 151 -19.36 -13.07 21.23
N LEU A 152 -18.88 -13.13 22.47
CA LEU A 152 -17.59 -12.55 22.86
C LEU A 152 -16.42 -13.10 22.01
N ARG A 153 -16.30 -14.43 21.87
CA ARG A 153 -15.26 -15.05 21.03
C ARG A 153 -15.37 -14.67 19.55
N LYS A 154 -16.58 -14.39 19.04
CA LYS A 154 -16.77 -13.93 17.66
C LYS A 154 -16.33 -12.48 17.47
N HIS A 155 -16.45 -11.64 18.50
CA HIS A 155 -16.07 -10.24 18.44
C HIS A 155 -14.59 -10.01 18.75
N PHE A 156 -13.96 -10.82 19.60
CA PHE A 156 -12.53 -10.71 19.90
C PHE A 156 -11.71 -11.64 19.01
N VAL A 157 -11.17 -11.10 17.92
CA VAL A 157 -10.34 -11.85 16.97
C VAL A 157 -8.87 -11.61 17.29
N ALA A 158 -8.23 -12.59 17.92
CA ALA A 158 -6.77 -12.71 17.86
C ALA A 158 -6.43 -13.27 16.47
N ASP A 159 -5.69 -12.51 15.65
CA ASP A 159 -5.34 -12.95 14.31
C ASP A 159 -4.65 -14.32 14.33
N GLY A 160 -5.06 -15.19 13.40
CA GLY A 160 -4.45 -16.50 13.17
C GLY A 160 -3.06 -16.39 12.51
N PRO A 161 -2.39 -17.52 12.22
CA PRO A 161 -0.95 -17.60 11.90
C PRO A 161 -0.49 -16.92 10.60
N ALA A 162 -1.37 -16.24 9.86
CA ALA A 162 -1.02 -15.53 8.64
C ALA A 162 -0.43 -14.14 8.97
N ALA A 163 0.88 -14.15 9.23
CA ALA A 163 1.84 -13.08 8.97
C ALA A 163 1.69 -11.71 9.71
N HIS A 164 2.64 -11.48 10.63
CA HIS A 164 3.24 -10.18 10.97
C HIS A 164 2.42 -9.11 11.69
N ARG A 165 1.12 -9.29 11.97
CA ARG A 165 0.35 -8.31 12.77
C ARG A 165 0.12 -8.84 14.19
N ALA A 166 1.02 -8.47 15.11
CA ALA A 166 0.95 -8.80 16.54
C ALA A 166 -0.10 -7.97 17.33
N ASN A 167 -1.25 -7.64 16.72
CA ASN A 167 -2.24 -6.75 17.35
C ASN A 167 -3.62 -7.44 17.39
N PRO A 168 -4.10 -7.88 18.56
CA PRO A 168 -5.46 -8.37 18.67
C PRO A 168 -6.45 -7.23 18.39
N ARG A 169 -7.55 -7.57 17.72
CA ARG A 169 -8.57 -6.59 17.27
C ARG A 169 -9.96 -7.08 17.67
N MET A 170 -10.85 -6.12 17.88
CA MET A 170 -12.27 -6.43 18.03
C MET A 170 -12.98 -6.20 16.70
N GLU A 171 -13.77 -7.16 16.26
CA GLU A 171 -14.67 -7.08 15.11
C GLU A 171 -16.13 -7.00 15.62
N LEU A 172 -16.80 -5.85 15.50
CA LEU A 172 -18.22 -5.71 15.81
C LEU A 172 -19.05 -5.89 14.54
N ASP A 173 -19.91 -6.91 14.50
CA ASP A 173 -20.83 -7.09 13.38
C ASP A 173 -21.92 -6.01 13.40
N LEU A 174 -22.11 -5.31 12.29
CA LEU A 174 -23.13 -4.25 12.20
C LEU A 174 -24.54 -4.78 12.41
N ALA A 175 -24.79 -6.06 12.10
CA ALA A 175 -26.09 -6.67 12.33
C ALA A 175 -26.41 -6.76 13.83
N CYS A 176 -25.41 -6.80 14.71
CA CYS A 176 -25.61 -6.84 16.16
C CYS A 176 -26.08 -5.51 16.75
N ILE A 177 -25.90 -4.40 16.03
CA ILE A 177 -26.30 -3.06 16.47
C ILE A 177 -27.36 -2.43 15.56
N GLY A 178 -27.89 -3.19 14.59
CA GLY A 178 -29.03 -2.79 13.77
C GLY A 178 -28.74 -1.80 12.64
N ILE A 179 -27.48 -1.61 12.25
CA ILE A 179 -27.09 -0.63 11.21
C ILE A 179 -26.56 -1.27 9.93
N ASP A 180 -26.71 -2.59 9.80
CA ASP A 180 -26.17 -3.33 8.66
C ASP A 180 -26.95 -3.07 7.36
N ILE A 181 -28.24 -2.80 7.44
CA ILE A 181 -29.10 -2.60 6.28
C ILE A 181 -28.75 -1.30 5.55
N GLU A 182 -28.66 -0.16 6.25
CA GLU A 182 -28.35 1.12 5.60
C GLU A 182 -26.96 1.08 4.96
N PHE A 183 -25.97 0.55 5.68
CA PHE A 183 -24.59 0.53 5.19
C PHE A 183 -24.40 -0.47 4.03
N LYS A 184 -25.03 -1.66 4.09
CA LYS A 184 -25.01 -2.60 2.95
C LYS A 184 -25.68 -1.98 1.72
N THR A 185 -26.80 -1.28 1.90
CA THR A 185 -27.51 -0.59 0.81
C THR A 185 -26.60 0.45 0.15
N PHE A 186 -25.91 1.26 0.95
CA PHE A 186 -24.89 2.19 0.49
C PHE A 186 -23.76 1.49 -0.30
N LEU A 187 -23.20 0.39 0.23
CA LEU A 187 -22.14 -0.35 -0.47
C LEU A 187 -22.62 -0.94 -1.80
N TYR A 188 -23.84 -1.49 -1.85
CA TYR A 188 -24.41 -2.01 -3.10
C TYR A 188 -24.64 -0.91 -4.13
N PHE A 189 -25.14 0.26 -3.70
CA PHE A 189 -25.25 1.43 -4.57
C PHE A 189 -23.89 1.81 -5.14
N CYS A 190 -22.86 1.92 -4.30
CA CYS A 190 -21.50 2.25 -4.77
C CYS A 190 -20.94 1.19 -5.73
N MET A 191 -21.15 -0.10 -5.44
CA MET A 191 -20.72 -1.20 -6.31
C MET A 191 -21.43 -1.19 -7.67
N ASP A 192 -22.70 -0.78 -7.72
CA ASP A 192 -23.43 -0.62 -8.97
C ASP A 192 -23.01 0.65 -9.70
N LYS A 193 -22.83 1.80 -9.03
CA LYS A 193 -22.62 3.07 -9.73
C LYS A 193 -21.17 3.35 -10.13
N PHE A 194 -20.19 2.97 -9.31
CA PHE A 194 -18.76 3.21 -9.59
C PHE A 194 -18.18 2.05 -10.40
N LYS A 195 -18.67 1.89 -11.64
CA LYS A 195 -18.37 0.77 -12.54
C LYS A 195 -16.95 0.82 -13.11
N TYR A 196 -15.95 0.40 -12.32
CA TYR A 196 -14.57 0.21 -12.81
C TYR A 196 -14.49 -0.69 -14.05
N ASP A 197 -15.39 -1.68 -14.18
CA ASP A 197 -15.41 -2.59 -15.33
C ASP A 197 -15.74 -1.85 -16.65
N LYS A 198 -16.49 -0.74 -16.55
CA LYS A 198 -16.74 0.17 -17.69
C LYS A 198 -15.49 0.97 -18.05
N LEU A 199 -14.70 1.38 -17.06
CA LEU A 199 -13.44 2.11 -17.29
C LEU A 199 -12.38 1.25 -17.99
N ILE A 200 -12.24 -0.02 -17.55
CA ILE A 200 -11.28 -0.93 -18.18
C ILE A 200 -11.71 -1.40 -19.56
N GLY A 201 -13.02 -1.47 -19.82
CA GLY A 201 -13.59 -1.84 -21.12
C GLY A 201 -13.74 -0.68 -22.09
N SER A 202 -13.34 0.54 -21.71
CA SER A 202 -13.44 1.73 -22.55
C SER A 202 -12.23 1.84 -23.48
N PHE A 203 -12.48 1.76 -24.79
CA PHE A 203 -11.47 1.87 -25.85
C PHE A 203 -11.58 3.18 -26.65
N ASP A 204 -12.74 3.86 -26.58
CA ASP A 204 -12.97 5.12 -27.28
C ASP A 204 -12.70 6.33 -26.38
N GLY A 205 -11.72 7.13 -26.74
CA GLY A 205 -11.44 8.44 -26.14
C GLY A 205 -10.72 8.41 -24.77
N TRP A 206 -11.31 7.78 -23.76
CA TRP A 206 -10.75 7.71 -22.40
C TRP A 206 -11.07 6.39 -21.69
N GLY A 207 -10.12 5.85 -20.94
CA GLY A 207 -10.24 4.56 -20.26
C GLY A 207 -8.94 4.14 -19.59
N ALA A 208 -8.88 2.89 -19.13
CA ALA A 208 -7.68 2.36 -18.46
C ALA A 208 -6.41 2.49 -19.30
N TYR A 209 -6.50 2.31 -20.63
CA TYR A 209 -5.34 2.43 -21.52
C TYR A 209 -4.81 3.86 -21.61
N GLU A 210 -5.70 4.86 -21.73
CA GLU A 210 -5.27 6.25 -21.79
C GLU A 210 -4.71 6.72 -20.44
N ILE A 211 -5.24 6.22 -19.32
CA ILE A 211 -4.66 6.44 -17.99
C ILE A 211 -3.22 5.90 -17.93
N THR A 212 -3.00 4.63 -18.26
CA THR A 212 -1.66 4.02 -18.18
C THR A 212 -0.68 4.61 -19.19
N LYS A 213 -1.16 5.01 -20.37
CA LYS A 213 -0.36 5.71 -21.39
C LYS A 213 0.05 7.12 -20.95
N SER A 214 -0.79 7.79 -20.16
CA SER A 214 -0.50 9.14 -19.64
C SER A 214 0.47 9.11 -18.47
N THR A 215 0.75 7.95 -17.87
CA THR A 215 1.75 7.83 -16.80
C THR A 215 3.17 7.85 -17.36
N GLU A 216 4.06 8.62 -16.74
CA GLU A 216 5.46 8.74 -17.17
C GLU A 216 6.33 7.57 -16.70
N ASN A 217 5.92 6.90 -15.61
CA ASN A 217 6.65 5.79 -15.03
C ASN A 217 6.79 4.62 -15.99
N THR A 218 8.03 4.24 -16.29
CA THR A 218 8.36 3.06 -17.10
C THR A 218 8.41 1.79 -16.26
N LEU A 219 8.53 1.91 -14.93
CA LEU A 219 8.60 0.82 -13.97
C LEU A 219 7.45 0.88 -12.97
N CYS A 220 7.12 -0.29 -12.42
CA CYS A 220 6.14 -0.41 -11.35
C CYS A 220 6.56 0.43 -10.13
N PRO A 221 5.74 1.41 -9.69
CA PRO A 221 6.07 2.33 -8.61
C PRO A 221 6.17 1.61 -7.26
N TYR A 222 5.51 0.45 -7.11
CA TYR A 222 5.57 -0.34 -5.89
C TYR A 222 6.89 -1.08 -5.71
N CYS A 223 7.46 -1.65 -6.78
CA CYS A 223 8.62 -2.54 -6.66
C CYS A 223 9.89 -2.08 -7.34
N ASN A 224 9.87 -1.15 -8.30
CA ASN A 224 11.03 -0.75 -9.10
C ASN A 224 11.77 -1.94 -9.77
N ARG A 225 11.03 -3.02 -10.09
CA ARG A 225 11.60 -4.24 -10.70
C ARG A 225 11.09 -4.54 -12.09
N ASN A 226 9.78 -4.37 -12.30
CA ASN A 226 9.11 -4.79 -13.52
C ASN A 226 8.67 -3.55 -14.29
N TYR A 227 8.87 -3.57 -15.61
CA TYR A 227 8.38 -2.54 -16.51
C TYR A 227 6.85 -2.51 -16.57
N THR A 228 6.29 -1.31 -16.73
CA THR A 228 4.86 -1.03 -16.79
C THR A 228 4.49 -0.28 -18.06
N HIS A 229 5.03 -0.73 -19.19
CA HIS A 229 4.76 -0.12 -20.49
C HIS A 229 3.34 -0.41 -20.99
N THR A 230 2.73 0.59 -21.61
CA THR A 230 1.55 0.41 -22.45
C THR A 230 2.01 0.19 -23.89
N VAL A 231 1.58 -0.90 -24.51
CA VAL A 231 2.04 -1.37 -25.84
C VAL A 231 0.90 -1.29 -26.85
N PHE A 232 1.27 -0.77 -28.03
CA PHE A 232 0.42 -0.60 -29.20
C PHE A 232 1.03 -1.33 -30.40
N GLU A 233 0.19 -1.93 -31.24
CA GLU A 233 0.56 -2.41 -32.58
C GLU A 233 -0.28 -1.64 -33.60
N GLY A 234 0.36 -0.70 -34.31
CA GLY A 234 -0.36 0.29 -35.10
C GLY A 234 -1.24 1.16 -34.20
N ASN A 235 -2.55 1.17 -34.47
CA ASN A 235 -3.55 1.84 -33.64
C ASN A 235 -4.26 0.88 -32.67
N GLU A 236 -3.87 -0.41 -32.62
CA GLU A 236 -4.48 -1.40 -31.74
C GLU A 236 -3.72 -1.55 -30.43
N PHE A 237 -4.44 -1.59 -29.32
CA PHE A 237 -3.87 -1.86 -28.00
C PHE A 237 -3.55 -3.36 -27.83
N LYS A 238 -2.37 -3.68 -27.30
CA LYS A 238 -1.94 -5.09 -27.08
C LYS A 238 -1.58 -5.40 -25.63
N GLY A 239 -1.17 -4.41 -24.84
CA GLY A 239 -0.84 -4.64 -23.44
C GLY A 239 -0.76 -3.34 -22.63
N ARG A 240 -1.03 -3.44 -21.33
CA ARG A 240 -0.87 -2.35 -20.37
C ARG A 240 -0.51 -2.92 -18.99
N PRO A 241 0.07 -2.12 -18.08
CA PRO A 241 0.12 -2.50 -16.67
C PRO A 241 -1.29 -2.65 -16.09
N GLU A 242 -1.37 -3.35 -14.96
CA GLU A 242 -2.61 -3.43 -14.19
C GLU A 242 -2.83 -2.10 -13.45
N LEU A 243 -4.08 -1.72 -13.23
CA LEU A 243 -4.43 -0.59 -12.37
C LEU A 243 -4.85 -1.17 -11.02
N ASP A 244 -3.93 -1.14 -10.04
CA ASP A 244 -4.25 -1.49 -8.66
C ASP A 244 -5.12 -0.40 -8.05
N HIS A 245 -6.05 -0.81 -7.19
CA HIS A 245 -6.84 0.11 -6.39
C HIS A 245 -6.15 0.29 -5.05
N PHE A 246 -5.43 1.39 -4.82
CA PHE A 246 -4.66 1.59 -3.58
C PHE A 246 -5.53 1.31 -2.35
N LEU A 247 -6.70 1.96 -2.28
CA LEU A 247 -7.86 1.58 -1.49
C LEU A 247 -8.69 0.52 -2.24
N PRO A 248 -8.72 -0.75 -1.78
CA PRO A 248 -9.34 -1.85 -2.53
C PRO A 248 -10.81 -1.62 -2.89
N LYS A 249 -11.17 -1.75 -4.17
CA LYS A 249 -12.57 -1.66 -4.67
C LYS A 249 -13.55 -2.57 -3.91
N SER A 250 -13.08 -3.73 -3.45
CA SER A 250 -13.90 -4.69 -2.69
C SER A 250 -14.41 -4.13 -1.36
N ILE A 251 -13.66 -3.19 -0.80
CA ILE A 251 -13.86 -2.55 0.50
C ILE A 251 -14.41 -1.11 0.32
N PHE A 252 -13.83 -0.35 -0.61
CA PHE A 252 -14.09 1.07 -0.89
C PHE A 252 -14.64 1.26 -2.31
N PRO A 253 -15.82 0.70 -2.64
CA PRO A 253 -16.33 0.74 -4.00
C PRO A 253 -16.55 2.16 -4.54
N PHE A 254 -16.78 3.16 -3.68
CA PHE A 254 -16.93 4.57 -4.07
C PHE A 254 -15.62 5.26 -4.52
N PHE A 255 -14.46 4.63 -4.31
CA PHE A 255 -13.18 5.07 -4.90
C PHE A 255 -12.76 4.20 -6.09
N ALA A 256 -13.62 3.28 -6.57
CA ALA A 256 -13.25 2.32 -7.59
C ALA A 256 -12.86 2.95 -8.94
N VAL A 257 -13.34 4.16 -9.22
CA VAL A 257 -12.96 4.91 -10.42
C VAL A 257 -12.19 6.19 -10.09
N SER A 258 -11.83 6.46 -8.82
CA SER A 258 -11.06 7.66 -8.48
C SER A 258 -9.66 7.58 -9.09
N LEU A 259 -9.27 8.59 -9.86
CA LEU A 259 -8.02 8.56 -10.62
C LEU A 259 -6.79 8.31 -9.73
N PHE A 260 -6.71 9.01 -8.59
CA PHE A 260 -5.59 8.88 -7.66
C PHE A 260 -5.66 7.62 -6.78
N ASN A 261 -6.72 6.82 -6.93
CA ASN A 261 -6.79 5.48 -6.36
C ASN A 261 -6.30 4.40 -7.34
N LEU A 262 -6.07 4.72 -8.62
CA LEU A 262 -5.71 3.78 -9.69
C LEU A 262 -4.22 3.85 -10.01
N ILE A 263 -3.45 2.90 -9.48
CA ILE A 263 -1.99 2.87 -9.57
C ILE A 263 -1.56 1.89 -10.68
N PRO A 264 -0.90 2.33 -11.76
CA PRO A 264 -0.33 1.44 -12.77
C PRO A 264 0.83 0.63 -12.19
N VAL A 265 0.65 -0.68 -12.07
CA VAL A 265 1.60 -1.58 -11.42
C VAL A 265 1.77 -2.88 -12.21
N CYS A 266 2.79 -3.65 -11.84
CA CYS A 266 2.99 -4.98 -12.38
C CYS A 266 2.07 -6.01 -11.69
N HIS A 267 1.75 -7.08 -12.43
CA HIS A 267 0.86 -8.16 -11.98
C HIS A 267 1.25 -8.75 -10.62
N SER A 268 2.55 -8.99 -10.39
CA SER A 268 3.03 -9.57 -9.13
C SER A 268 2.74 -8.68 -7.92
N CYS A 269 2.79 -7.36 -8.09
CA CYS A 269 2.56 -6.42 -6.99
C CYS A 269 1.07 -6.27 -6.70
N ASN A 270 0.26 -6.06 -7.75
CA ASN A 270 -1.20 -6.02 -7.62
C ASN A 270 -1.74 -7.28 -6.93
N HIS A 271 -1.32 -8.46 -7.40
CA HIS A 271 -1.75 -9.73 -6.81
C HIS A 271 -1.20 -9.97 -5.40
N SER A 272 -0.02 -9.43 -5.06
CA SER A 272 0.51 -9.55 -3.69
C SER A 272 -0.26 -8.68 -2.70
N LYS A 273 -0.71 -7.49 -3.12
CA LYS A 273 -1.57 -6.62 -2.31
C LYS A 273 -3.00 -7.13 -2.25
N SER A 274 -3.58 -7.56 -3.37
CA SER A 274 -4.94 -8.07 -3.43
C SER A 274 -5.94 -7.09 -2.78
N ASP A 275 -6.93 -7.60 -2.05
CA ASP A 275 -7.92 -6.84 -1.30
C ASP A 275 -7.45 -6.45 0.12
N GLU A 276 -6.15 -6.49 0.42
CA GLU A 276 -5.63 -6.11 1.74
C GLU A 276 -5.92 -4.63 2.02
N SER A 277 -6.45 -4.36 3.21
CA SER A 277 -6.61 -2.98 3.68
C SER A 277 -5.23 -2.35 3.88
N VAL A 278 -5.09 -1.15 3.33
CA VAL A 278 -3.87 -0.33 3.39
C VAL A 278 -3.96 0.74 4.47
N LEU A 279 -5.00 0.76 5.29
CA LEU A 279 -5.18 1.76 6.36
C LEU A 279 -4.63 1.25 7.69
N ASP A 280 -4.07 2.18 8.46
CA ASP A 280 -3.72 1.98 9.85
C ASP A 280 -4.20 3.14 10.71
N LEU A 281 -4.29 2.88 12.01
CA LEU A 281 -4.58 3.88 13.02
C LEU A 281 -3.44 3.89 14.03
N GLU A 282 -2.75 5.02 14.12
CA GLU A 282 -1.72 5.27 15.12
C GLU A 282 -2.08 6.50 15.93
N GLN A 283 -2.13 6.34 17.26
CA GLN A 283 -2.42 7.44 18.19
C GLN A 283 -3.73 8.18 17.88
N GLY A 284 -4.74 7.48 17.33
CA GLY A 284 -6.04 8.06 16.96
C GLY A 284 -6.08 8.71 15.58
N ILE A 285 -4.97 8.70 14.84
CA ILE A 285 -4.87 9.28 13.50
C ILE A 285 -4.94 8.16 12.46
N LEU A 286 -5.91 8.26 11.55
CA LEU A 286 -6.07 7.35 10.40
C LEU A 286 -5.09 7.77 9.30
N ASP A 287 -4.24 6.85 8.85
CA ASP A 287 -3.29 7.09 7.77
C ASP A 287 -3.09 5.80 6.93
N PHE A 288 -2.42 5.93 5.80
CA PHE A 288 -1.97 4.80 5.01
C PHE A 288 -0.82 4.06 5.70
N SER A 289 -0.97 2.74 5.80
CA SER A 289 0.05 1.82 6.31
C SER A 289 1.21 1.57 5.35
N LEU A 290 1.07 1.99 4.08
CA LEU A 290 2.00 1.78 2.98
C LEU A 290 2.42 3.13 2.39
N LEU A 291 3.55 3.14 1.68
CA LEU A 291 3.93 4.30 0.86
C LEU A 291 2.93 4.48 -0.28
N HIS A 292 2.41 5.68 -0.47
CA HIS A 292 1.45 5.98 -1.53
C HIS A 292 2.16 6.69 -2.71
N PRO A 293 2.14 6.17 -3.95
CA PRO A 293 2.87 6.78 -5.07
C PRO A 293 2.42 8.21 -5.46
N HIS A 294 1.24 8.64 -5.04
CA HIS A 294 0.77 10.03 -5.21
C HIS A 294 1.06 10.95 -4.02
N ILE A 295 1.73 10.48 -2.96
CA ILE A 295 2.16 11.30 -1.82
C ILE A 295 3.65 11.59 -1.98
N PRO A 296 4.07 12.85 -2.21
CA PRO A 296 5.48 13.20 -2.41
C PRO A 296 6.40 12.77 -1.25
N GLU A 297 5.90 12.87 -0.02
CA GLU A 297 6.64 12.51 1.20
C GLU A 297 6.90 10.99 1.30
N ASP A 298 6.14 10.18 0.55
CA ASP A 298 6.30 8.73 0.48
C ASP A 298 7.27 8.29 -0.64
N ASN A 299 7.83 9.24 -1.43
CA ASN A 299 8.83 8.94 -2.45
C ASN A 299 10.15 8.50 -1.81
N VAL A 300 10.68 7.34 -2.21
CA VAL A 300 11.92 6.79 -1.62
C VAL A 300 13.18 7.11 -2.42
N GLU A 301 13.06 7.89 -3.50
CA GLU A 301 14.17 8.23 -4.39
C GLU A 301 15.43 8.65 -3.61
N HIS A 302 15.28 9.60 -2.68
CA HIS A 302 16.38 10.13 -1.86
C HIS A 302 16.56 9.45 -0.49
N ILE A 303 15.89 8.32 -0.24
CA ILE A 303 16.00 7.56 1.02
C ILE A 303 16.83 6.31 0.78
N THR A 304 17.99 6.17 1.41
CA THR A 304 18.80 4.94 1.32
C THR A 304 18.11 3.78 2.03
N ILE A 305 17.68 2.77 1.27
CA ILE A 305 16.98 1.58 1.79
C ILE A 305 17.94 0.41 1.95
N PHE A 306 18.88 0.24 1.02
CA PHE A 306 19.78 -0.91 0.97
C PHE A 306 21.21 -0.52 1.29
N GLU A 307 21.94 -1.43 1.91
CA GLU A 307 23.38 -1.27 2.16
C GLU A 307 24.06 -2.65 2.18
N SER A 308 25.38 -2.68 2.13
CA SER A 308 26.13 -3.92 2.29
C SER A 308 26.10 -4.39 3.75
N VAL A 309 26.30 -5.70 3.98
CA VAL A 309 26.33 -6.25 5.34
C VAL A 309 27.53 -5.69 6.10
N GLN A 310 28.71 -5.71 5.48
CA GLN A 310 29.94 -5.08 5.94
C GLN A 310 30.35 -3.94 4.98
N PRO A 311 30.90 -2.81 5.48
CA PRO A 311 31.36 -1.71 4.62
C PRO A 311 32.33 -2.13 3.50
N GLY A 312 33.21 -3.11 3.76
CA GLY A 312 34.19 -3.60 2.79
C GLY A 312 33.65 -4.59 1.75
N ASP A 313 32.43 -5.11 1.90
CA ASP A 313 31.93 -6.21 1.07
C ASP A 313 31.92 -5.88 -0.44
N LEU A 314 31.53 -4.64 -0.76
CA LEU A 314 31.47 -4.15 -2.13
C LEU A 314 32.87 -3.96 -2.71
N THR A 315 33.77 -3.34 -1.94
CA THR A 315 35.18 -3.13 -2.32
C THR A 315 35.91 -4.46 -2.50
N ASP A 316 35.68 -5.42 -1.62
CA ASP A 316 36.26 -6.76 -1.69
C ASP A 316 35.86 -7.48 -2.98
N TYR A 317 34.57 -7.43 -3.35
CA TYR A 317 34.08 -7.95 -4.63
C TYR A 317 34.81 -7.26 -5.78
N PHE A 318 34.77 -5.93 -5.75
CA PHE A 318 35.27 -5.09 -6.81
C PHE A 318 36.76 -5.33 -7.09
N MET A 319 37.59 -5.48 -6.06
CA MET A 319 39.04 -5.66 -6.20
C MET A 319 39.43 -7.10 -6.55
N SER A 320 38.85 -8.10 -5.88
CA SER A 320 39.40 -9.45 -5.90
C SER A 320 38.68 -10.44 -6.83
N ASN A 321 37.46 -10.15 -7.31
CA ASN A 321 36.57 -11.06 -8.06
C ASN A 321 36.27 -12.43 -7.40
N ASP A 322 36.94 -12.78 -6.30
CA ASP A 322 36.84 -14.09 -5.64
C ASP A 322 35.78 -14.11 -4.53
N SER A 323 35.16 -12.97 -4.22
CA SER A 323 34.04 -12.89 -3.29
C SER A 323 32.72 -12.66 -4.04
N THR A 324 31.60 -13.15 -3.50
CA THR A 324 30.25 -12.94 -4.05
C THR A 324 29.46 -11.99 -3.17
N MET A 325 28.58 -11.19 -3.77
CA MET A 325 27.59 -10.35 -3.07
C MET A 325 26.36 -11.13 -2.58
N TYR A 326 26.33 -12.45 -2.79
CA TYR A 326 25.25 -13.31 -2.29
C TYR A 326 25.14 -13.21 -0.76
N GLN A 327 23.94 -12.87 -0.27
CA GLN A 327 23.64 -12.64 1.16
C GLN A 327 24.41 -11.49 1.83
N LYS A 328 25.05 -10.61 1.05
CA LYS A 328 25.80 -9.44 1.57
C LYS A 328 25.03 -8.11 1.43
N ILE A 329 23.71 -8.17 1.24
CA ILE A 329 22.86 -6.99 1.13
C ILE A 329 21.86 -7.01 2.29
N LYS A 330 21.73 -5.89 2.99
CA LYS A 330 20.76 -5.68 4.08
C LYS A 330 19.95 -4.40 3.87
N LEU A 331 18.95 -4.22 4.73
CA LEU A 331 18.21 -2.98 4.85
C LEU A 331 18.91 -2.07 5.86
N THR A 332 18.92 -0.77 5.60
CA THR A 332 19.42 0.24 6.54
C THR A 332 18.57 0.29 7.81
N ASP A 333 19.17 0.71 8.93
CA ASP A 333 18.44 0.89 10.19
C ASP A 333 17.30 1.92 10.06
N SER A 334 17.51 2.99 9.28
CA SER A 334 16.49 4.00 9.01
C SER A 334 15.29 3.41 8.26
N ALA A 335 15.52 2.54 7.27
CA ALA A 335 14.45 1.84 6.55
C ALA A 335 13.68 0.85 7.45
N LEU A 336 14.35 0.20 8.39
CA LEU A 336 13.73 -0.71 9.36
C LEU A 336 12.86 0.01 10.40
N GLN A 337 13.27 1.23 10.78
CA GLN A 337 12.53 2.11 11.69
C GLN A 337 11.31 2.75 11.01
N ASN A 338 11.39 3.06 9.70
CA ASN A 338 10.27 3.60 8.96
C ASN A 338 9.17 2.54 8.73
N LYS A 339 8.02 2.75 9.36
CA LYS A 339 6.90 1.80 9.32
C LYS A 339 6.32 1.62 7.92
N LYS A 340 6.07 2.70 7.16
CA LYS A 340 5.51 2.62 5.80
C LYS A 340 6.46 1.89 4.85
N ILE A 341 7.77 2.16 4.93
CA ILE A 341 8.79 1.45 4.13
C ILE A 341 8.76 -0.04 4.46
N LYS A 342 8.87 -0.41 5.74
CA LYS A 342 8.86 -1.81 6.19
C LYS A 342 7.58 -2.56 5.75
N ASN A 343 6.41 -1.95 5.94
CA ASN A 343 5.14 -2.54 5.55
C ASN A 343 5.05 -2.74 4.03
N SER A 344 5.49 -1.74 3.26
CA SER A 344 5.54 -1.79 1.79
C SER A 344 6.45 -2.89 1.29
N LEU A 345 7.68 -2.96 1.80
CA LEU A 345 8.65 -3.99 1.42
C LEU A 345 8.13 -5.39 1.76
N ALA A 346 7.48 -5.55 2.91
CA ALA A 346 6.91 -6.81 3.35
C ALA A 346 5.71 -7.25 2.50
N LEU A 347 4.75 -6.35 2.25
CA LEU A 347 3.52 -6.64 1.48
C LEU A 347 3.85 -7.14 0.07
N TYR A 348 4.75 -6.44 -0.62
CA TYR A 348 5.16 -6.79 -1.98
C TYR A 348 6.29 -7.84 -2.03
N LYS A 349 6.65 -8.42 -0.88
CA LYS A 349 7.69 -9.46 -0.73
C LYS A 349 9.06 -9.02 -1.28
N LEU A 350 9.36 -7.74 -1.18
CA LEU A 350 10.55 -7.11 -1.75
C LEU A 350 11.78 -7.37 -0.88
N ALA A 351 11.68 -7.06 0.41
CA ALA A 351 12.76 -7.23 1.38
C ALA A 351 12.20 -7.34 2.81
N ARG A 352 12.71 -8.28 3.60
CA ARG A 352 12.39 -8.40 5.03
C ARG A 352 13.46 -9.21 5.77
N PHE A 353 13.57 -8.98 7.07
CA PHE A 353 14.23 -9.91 7.99
C PHE A 353 13.19 -10.74 8.73
N GLN A 354 13.41 -12.04 8.84
CA GLN A 354 12.65 -12.90 9.75
C GLN A 354 13.63 -13.48 10.76
N HIS A 355 13.51 -13.06 12.03
CA HIS A 355 14.23 -13.72 13.11
C HIS A 355 13.87 -15.22 13.09
N PRO A 356 14.84 -16.14 13.20
CA PRO A 356 16.27 -15.95 13.52
C PRO A 356 17.22 -15.84 12.31
N SER A 357 16.71 -15.75 11.08
CA SER A 357 17.55 -15.65 9.88
C SER A 357 18.33 -14.32 9.86
N PRO A 358 19.67 -14.35 9.84
CA PRO A 358 20.48 -13.14 9.69
C PRO A 358 20.43 -12.59 8.26
N ASN A 359 19.89 -13.35 7.31
CA ASN A 359 19.88 -13.00 5.89
C ASN A 359 18.58 -12.32 5.48
N MET A 360 18.71 -11.30 4.64
CA MET A 360 17.57 -10.65 3.98
C MET A 360 16.81 -11.66 3.11
N GLN A 361 15.49 -11.65 3.21
CA GLN A 361 14.59 -12.43 2.38
C GLN A 361 13.77 -11.52 1.47
N GLY A 362 13.27 -12.06 0.36
CA GLY A 362 12.43 -11.35 -0.60
C GLY A 362 13.08 -11.28 -1.98
N TYR A 363 12.44 -10.57 -2.89
CA TYR A 363 12.91 -10.47 -4.26
C TYR A 363 14.26 -9.77 -4.38
N TYR A 364 14.50 -8.67 -3.65
CA TYR A 364 15.78 -7.94 -3.73
C TYR A 364 16.96 -8.79 -3.28
N ALA A 365 16.76 -9.69 -2.32
CA ALA A 365 17.80 -10.62 -1.87
C ALA A 365 18.22 -11.64 -2.95
N LYS A 366 17.50 -11.75 -4.07
CA LYS A 366 17.82 -12.65 -5.19
C LYS A 366 18.56 -11.96 -6.34
N HIS A 367 18.80 -10.65 -6.24
CA HIS A 367 19.39 -9.84 -7.30
C HIS A 367 20.85 -9.46 -7.05
N SER A 368 21.59 -10.19 -6.20
CA SER A 368 23.02 -9.94 -5.97
C SER A 368 23.83 -10.00 -7.27
N ARG A 369 23.51 -10.93 -8.18
CA ARG A 369 24.16 -11.03 -9.50
C ARG A 369 23.96 -9.81 -10.38
N ASP A 370 22.83 -9.10 -10.24
CA ASP A 370 22.61 -7.87 -10.99
C ASP A 370 23.51 -6.73 -10.48
N ILE A 371 23.86 -6.74 -9.19
CA ILE A 371 24.84 -5.82 -8.60
C ILE A 371 26.26 -6.18 -9.03
N GLU A 372 26.62 -7.46 -8.94
CA GLU A 372 27.91 -8.00 -9.42
C GLU A 372 28.16 -7.63 -10.89
N ARG A 373 27.16 -7.82 -11.76
CA ARG A 373 27.25 -7.41 -13.18
C ARG A 373 27.46 -5.91 -13.37
N THR A 374 26.80 -5.07 -12.58
CA THR A 374 26.99 -3.62 -12.66
C THR A 374 28.40 -3.24 -12.21
N LEU A 375 28.92 -3.85 -11.14
CA LEU A 375 30.30 -3.67 -10.69
C LEU A 375 31.31 -4.13 -11.75
N ASP A 376 31.07 -5.28 -12.38
CA ASP A 376 31.92 -5.79 -13.47
C ASP A 376 31.94 -4.84 -14.67
N LEU A 377 30.80 -4.24 -15.03
CA LEU A 377 30.73 -3.24 -16.10
C LEU A 377 31.56 -2.00 -15.79
N VAL A 378 31.57 -1.55 -14.53
CA VAL A 378 32.41 -0.44 -14.07
C VAL A 378 33.89 -0.84 -14.12
N LYS A 379 34.23 -2.04 -13.64
CA LYS A 379 35.60 -2.56 -13.57
C LYS A 379 36.26 -2.77 -14.93
N TYR A 380 35.53 -3.37 -15.88
CA TYR A 380 36.10 -3.79 -17.16
C TYR A 380 35.89 -2.79 -18.29
N TYR A 381 35.39 -1.59 -18.00
CA TYR A 381 35.24 -0.57 -19.02
C TYR A 381 36.64 -0.21 -19.58
N PRO A 382 36.90 -0.38 -20.88
CA PRO A 382 38.24 -0.24 -21.42
C PRO A 382 38.70 1.21 -21.41
N GLN A 383 39.77 1.52 -20.66
CA GLN A 383 40.33 2.87 -20.55
C GLN A 383 40.64 3.49 -21.92
N SER A 384 41.17 2.69 -22.85
CA SER A 384 41.46 3.13 -24.22
C SER A 384 40.21 3.58 -25.00
N ALA A 385 39.03 3.03 -24.69
CA ALA A 385 37.78 3.49 -25.28
C ALA A 385 37.33 4.83 -24.67
N ILE A 386 37.51 5.01 -23.35
CA ILE A 386 37.22 6.28 -22.67
C ILE A 386 38.13 7.38 -23.23
N GLU A 387 39.43 7.13 -23.30
CA GLU A 387 40.41 8.04 -23.90
C GLU A 387 40.07 8.37 -25.36
N SER A 388 39.67 7.37 -26.16
CA SER A 388 39.26 7.59 -27.54
C SER A 388 38.02 8.47 -27.65
N ILE A 389 37.03 8.30 -26.76
CA ILE A 389 35.80 9.11 -26.76
C ILE A 389 36.13 10.52 -26.29
N ALA A 390 36.88 10.68 -25.19
CA ALA A 390 37.30 11.96 -24.64
C ALA A 390 38.03 12.82 -25.69
N ASN A 391 38.97 12.21 -26.43
CA ASN A 391 39.65 12.86 -27.55
C ASN A 391 38.71 13.27 -28.69
N LEU A 392 37.66 12.49 -28.96
CA LEU A 392 36.67 12.75 -30.01
C LEU A 392 35.75 13.93 -29.69
N ILE A 393 35.42 14.11 -28.41
CA ILE A 393 34.53 15.17 -27.93
C ILE A 393 35.30 16.38 -27.35
N GLU A 394 36.63 16.34 -27.38
CA GLU A 394 37.53 17.35 -26.80
C GLU A 394 37.24 17.61 -25.30
N ASP A 395 36.99 16.53 -24.54
CA ASP A 395 36.65 16.59 -23.11
C ASP A 395 37.70 15.86 -22.26
N ASP A 396 37.65 16.07 -20.95
CA ASP A 396 38.55 15.44 -19.98
C ASP A 396 38.21 13.95 -19.78
N THR A 397 39.24 13.10 -19.81
CA THR A 397 39.07 11.64 -19.74
C THR A 397 38.53 11.18 -18.39
N GLU A 398 38.98 11.81 -17.30
CA GLU A 398 38.58 11.48 -15.94
C GLU A 398 37.13 11.93 -15.69
N GLN A 399 36.79 13.13 -16.14
CA GLN A 399 35.43 13.67 -16.08
C GLN A 399 34.46 12.82 -16.92
N LEU A 400 34.86 12.38 -18.12
CA LEU A 400 34.04 11.49 -18.95
C LEU A 400 33.85 10.12 -18.27
N GLN A 401 34.91 9.56 -17.68
CA GLN A 401 34.83 8.31 -16.93
C GLN A 401 33.84 8.42 -15.76
N LYS A 402 33.87 9.53 -15.03
CA LYS A 402 32.93 9.82 -13.94
C LYS A 402 31.48 9.87 -14.42
N GLU A 403 31.19 10.56 -15.52
CA GLU A 403 29.83 10.64 -16.06
C GLU A 403 29.34 9.31 -16.63
N LEU A 404 30.22 8.50 -17.25
CA LEU A 404 29.89 7.15 -17.72
C LEU A 404 29.52 6.22 -16.56
N ILE A 405 30.29 6.24 -15.47
CA ILE A 405 30.03 5.41 -14.30
C ILE A 405 28.73 5.82 -13.62
N LYS A 406 28.49 7.13 -13.45
CA LYS A 406 27.20 7.64 -12.96
C LYS A 406 26.04 7.19 -13.85
N ALA A 407 26.21 7.20 -15.17
CA ALA A 407 25.20 6.71 -16.10
C ALA A 407 24.93 5.19 -15.95
N ILE A 408 25.95 4.39 -15.64
CA ILE A 408 25.82 2.94 -15.38
C ILE A 408 25.04 2.65 -14.09
N VAL A 409 25.31 3.40 -13.02
CA VAL A 409 24.58 3.28 -11.74
C VAL A 409 23.18 3.92 -11.82
N SER A 410 22.99 4.81 -12.80
CA SER A 410 21.80 5.60 -13.11
C SER A 410 21.54 6.75 -12.13
N ASN A 411 21.53 7.97 -12.68
CA ASN A 411 21.04 9.16 -11.98
C ASN A 411 19.50 9.18 -11.81
N TYR A 412 18.79 8.21 -12.41
CA TYR A 412 17.33 8.14 -12.48
C TYR A 412 16.84 6.74 -12.08
N PRO A 413 16.99 6.34 -10.81
CA PRO A 413 16.69 4.98 -10.32
C PRO A 413 15.25 4.53 -10.64
N GLU A 414 14.30 5.45 -10.80
CA GLU A 414 12.90 5.25 -11.17
C GLU A 414 12.70 4.76 -12.61
N HIS A 415 13.69 4.90 -13.48
CA HIS A 415 13.63 4.49 -14.90
C HIS A 415 14.35 3.17 -15.20
N HIS A 416 15.13 2.64 -14.26
CA HIS A 416 15.90 1.41 -14.44
C HIS A 416 15.46 0.30 -13.49
N ALA A 417 15.29 -0.92 -14.02
CA ALA A 417 14.93 -2.05 -13.20
C ALA A 417 16.03 -2.29 -12.14
N LEU A 418 15.59 -2.41 -10.88
CA LEU A 418 16.46 -2.47 -9.69
C LEU A 418 17.29 -1.19 -9.49
N GLY A 419 16.92 -0.08 -10.11
CA GLY A 419 17.64 1.19 -10.03
C GLY A 419 17.82 1.66 -8.59
N LYS A 420 16.80 1.49 -7.74
CA LYS A 420 16.94 1.83 -6.31
C LYS A 420 18.00 0.99 -5.59
N LEU A 421 17.98 -0.33 -5.81
CA LEU A 421 18.97 -1.23 -5.19
C LEU A 421 20.39 -0.88 -5.66
N LYS A 422 20.56 -0.60 -6.95
CA LYS A 422 21.85 -0.24 -7.53
C LYS A 422 22.35 1.10 -7.01
N GLN A 423 21.49 2.13 -7.06
CA GLN A 423 21.83 3.46 -6.56
C GLN A 423 22.26 3.40 -5.09
N ASP A 424 21.45 2.78 -4.23
CA ASP A 424 21.74 2.69 -2.79
C ASP A 424 23.06 1.99 -2.48
N LEU A 425 23.40 0.93 -3.22
CA LEU A 425 24.62 0.16 -2.99
C LEU A 425 25.87 0.76 -3.64
N LEU A 426 25.72 1.41 -4.78
CA LEU A 426 26.86 1.73 -5.65
C LEU A 426 27.25 3.21 -5.58
N THR A 427 26.42 4.11 -5.05
CA THR A 427 26.75 5.53 -4.96
C THR A 427 28.06 5.76 -4.21
N ASP A 428 28.25 5.12 -3.06
CA ASP A 428 29.49 5.24 -2.27
C ASP A 428 30.73 4.72 -3.00
N ILE A 429 30.57 3.71 -3.85
CA ILE A 429 31.68 3.18 -4.67
C ILE A 429 32.07 4.21 -5.72
N ILE A 430 31.10 4.87 -6.36
CA ILE A 430 31.35 5.95 -7.31
C ILE A 430 32.13 7.07 -6.63
N ASP A 431 31.70 7.47 -5.43
CA ASP A 431 32.35 8.54 -4.69
C ASP A 431 33.78 8.14 -4.27
N SER A 432 34.00 6.87 -3.92
CA SER A 432 35.32 6.33 -3.57
C SER A 432 36.28 6.11 -4.75
N TRP A 433 35.75 6.02 -5.98
CA TRP A 433 36.55 5.97 -7.21
C TRP A 433 37.17 7.32 -7.54
N ILE A 434 36.67 8.39 -6.92
CA ILE A 434 37.22 9.74 -6.96
C ILE A 434 38.24 9.84 -5.82
N ILE A 435 39.34 9.10 -5.92
CA ILE A 435 40.52 9.41 -5.11
C ILE A 435 41.22 10.56 -5.81
N GLU A 436 41.25 11.71 -5.14
CA GLU A 436 42.10 12.85 -5.46
C GLU A 436 43.54 12.38 -5.69
N ASP A 437 44.08 12.60 -6.90
CA ASP A 437 45.52 12.60 -7.15
C ASP A 437 46.18 13.88 -6.62
#